data_AF-A0A3C0GCY7-F1
#
_entry.id   AF-A0A3C0GCY7-F1
#
_cell.length_a   1.000
_cell.length_b   1.000
_cell.length_c   1.000
_cell.angle_alpha   90.00
_cell.angle_beta   90.00
_cell.angle_gamma   90.00
#
_symmetry.space_group_name_H-M   'P 1'
#
loop_
_entity.id
_entity.type
_entity.pdbx_description
1 polymer ?
#
loop_
_entity_poly.entity_id
_entity_poly.type
_entity_poly.pdbx_seq_one_letter_code
_entity_poly.pdbx_strand_id
1 'polypeptide(L)'
;MKRVILAVGFIGLIVLGCSSDDDSTTEVVVDDAIEASSVIENYADLVLANYQAALVDAEAMSVAIQTFVATPTEENFEAAKEAWLTSRESYGPSEAFRFANGPIDTGDTEEIEGYLNSWPLDEAYIDYVEGDVDAGIINNLADFPTLTKEILTGENGNGGEENVAIGYHAIEFLLWGQDLTAPSENLAGQRAYTDFVDGGTAANQDRRREYLAIVADLLTDHLQIIIDEWSGDYRSTFL
;
A
#
# COMPACT_ATOMS: atom_id res chain seq x y z
N MET A 1 37.46 -37.38 58.99
CA MET A 1 37.08 -38.61 58.29
C MET A 1 36.65 -38.21 56.88
N LYS A 2 37.53 -38.26 55.85
CA LYS A 2 37.48 -39.22 54.71
C LYS A 2 36.04 -39.64 54.35
N ARG A 3 35.52 -39.37 53.14
CA ARG A 3 35.87 -39.89 51.80
C ARG A 3 35.41 -38.87 50.73
N VAL A 4 36.18 -38.39 49.75
CA VAL A 4 36.80 -39.03 48.55
C VAL A 4 35.77 -39.65 47.59
N ILE A 5 35.73 -39.15 46.34
CA ILE A 5 35.79 -39.83 45.02
C ILE A 5 35.54 -38.74 43.93
N LEU A 6 36.51 -38.35 43.07
CA LEU A 6 36.96 -38.98 41.78
C LEU A 6 35.81 -39.04 40.73
N ALA A 7 35.93 -38.67 39.44
CA ALA A 7 36.94 -39.01 38.44
C ALA A 7 36.66 -38.20 37.12
N VAL A 8 37.66 -37.62 36.45
CA VAL A 8 38.33 -38.06 35.18
C VAL A 8 37.58 -37.59 33.91
N GLY A 9 38.19 -37.09 32.82
CA GLY A 9 39.58 -36.98 32.35
C GLY A 9 39.62 -36.06 31.09
N PHE A 10 40.67 -35.28 30.85
CA PHE A 10 41.95 -35.62 30.17
C PHE A 10 41.87 -35.81 28.64
N ILE A 11 42.29 -34.75 27.93
CA ILE A 11 43.22 -34.67 26.79
C ILE A 11 43.00 -35.50 25.51
N GLY A 12 42.97 -34.79 24.39
CA GLY A 12 43.51 -35.20 23.07
C GLY A 12 42.91 -34.34 21.97
N LEU A 13 43.61 -33.76 21.00
CA LEU A 13 45.00 -33.85 20.57
C LEU A 13 45.22 -32.64 19.63
N ILE A 14 46.22 -31.79 19.89
CA ILE A 14 46.68 -30.79 18.91
C ILE A 14 47.51 -31.55 17.88
N VAL A 15 47.07 -31.56 16.62
CA VAL A 15 47.93 -31.91 15.49
C VAL A 15 48.27 -30.61 14.77
N LEU A 16 49.41 -30.04 15.14
CA LEU A 16 50.17 -29.10 14.34
C LEU A 16 50.70 -29.85 13.12
N GLY A 17 50.01 -29.69 11.99
CA GLY A 17 50.52 -30.03 10.67
C GLY A 17 51.07 -28.79 9.99
N CYS A 18 52.26 -28.32 10.39
CA CYS A 18 53.01 -27.34 9.63
C CYS A 18 53.89 -28.09 8.62
N SER A 19 53.53 -27.98 7.35
CA SER A 19 54.40 -28.28 6.21
C SER A 19 54.56 -27.00 5.41
N SER A 20 55.70 -26.36 5.65
CA SER A 20 56.47 -25.56 4.69
C SER A 20 55.90 -24.21 4.22
N ASP A 21 56.57 -23.15 4.65
CA ASP A 21 56.85 -21.89 3.94
C ASP A 21 55.75 -21.32 3.03
N ASP A 22 54.99 -20.37 3.56
CA ASP A 22 55.00 -19.02 2.98
C ASP A 22 54.57 -18.00 4.05
N ASP A 23 55.47 -17.05 4.32
CA ASP A 23 55.31 -16.00 5.31
C ASP A 23 54.47 -14.87 4.69
N SER A 24 53.16 -14.92 4.94
CA SER A 24 52.23 -13.83 4.69
C SER A 24 51.09 -13.97 5.70
N THR A 25 51.34 -13.52 6.93
CA THR A 25 50.24 -13.16 7.82
C THR A 25 49.58 -11.91 7.24
N THR A 26 48.66 -12.11 6.29
CA THR A 26 47.59 -11.15 6.08
C THR A 26 46.80 -11.11 7.38
N GLU A 27 47.09 -10.13 8.22
CA GLU A 27 46.11 -9.66 9.19
C GLU A 27 44.84 -9.39 8.39
N VAL A 28 43.86 -10.28 8.54
CA VAL A 28 42.50 -9.99 8.11
C VAL A 28 42.02 -8.93 9.08
N VAL A 29 42.30 -7.68 8.74
CA VAL A 29 41.63 -6.52 9.32
C VAL A 29 40.17 -6.67 8.90
N VAL A 30 39.36 -7.29 9.75
CA VAL A 30 37.91 -7.17 9.66
C VAL A 30 37.58 -5.79 10.22
N ASP A 31 37.80 -4.77 9.40
CA ASP A 31 37.23 -3.45 9.61
C ASP A 31 35.89 -3.41 8.87
N ASP A 32 34.88 -4.00 9.50
CA ASP A 32 33.48 -3.98 9.02
C ASP A 32 32.54 -3.79 10.23
N ALA A 33 32.86 -2.84 11.11
CA ALA A 33 31.85 -2.38 12.05
C ALA A 33 30.78 -1.64 11.25
N ILE A 34 29.60 -2.26 11.07
CA ILE A 34 28.44 -1.56 10.49
C ILE A 34 28.06 -0.44 11.46
N GLU A 35 28.31 0.80 11.03
CA GLU A 35 27.95 1.99 11.79
C GLU A 35 26.42 2.17 11.81
N ALA A 36 25.87 2.59 12.94
CA ALA A 36 24.43 2.81 13.07
C ALA A 36 23.91 3.83 12.02
N SER A 37 24.72 4.84 11.67
CA SER A 37 24.36 5.85 10.67
C SER A 37 24.19 5.26 9.27
N SER A 38 24.99 4.28 8.85
CA SER A 38 24.84 3.66 7.53
C SER A 38 23.58 2.79 7.43
N VAL A 39 23.16 2.19 8.56
CA VAL A 39 21.89 1.47 8.64
C VAL A 39 20.70 2.42 8.51
N ILE A 40 20.74 3.57 9.19
CA ILE A 40 19.68 4.60 9.15
C ILE A 40 19.58 5.20 7.74
N GLU A 41 20.71 5.50 7.10
CA GLU A 41 20.75 6.01 5.73
C GLU A 41 20.16 5.01 4.74
N ASN A 42 20.59 3.74 4.82
CA ASN A 42 20.03 2.69 3.97
C ASN A 42 18.54 2.45 4.23
N TYR A 43 18.06 2.57 5.48
CA TYR A 43 16.64 2.53 5.77
C TYR A 43 15.89 3.65 5.03
N ALA A 44 16.36 4.90 5.14
CA ALA A 44 15.73 6.02 4.45
C ALA A 44 15.79 5.90 2.92
N ASP A 45 16.84 5.28 2.36
CA ASP A 45 16.92 4.94 0.93
C ASP A 45 15.87 3.93 0.52
N LEU A 46 15.68 2.86 1.31
CA LEU A 46 14.69 1.83 1.03
C LEU A 46 13.26 2.36 1.10
N VAL A 47 12.97 3.21 2.09
CA VAL A 47 11.64 3.83 2.22
C VAL A 47 11.33 4.69 0.99
N LEU A 48 12.25 5.58 0.62
CA LEU A 48 12.08 6.44 -0.55
C LEU A 48 11.93 5.62 -1.84
N ALA A 49 12.78 4.62 -2.05
CA ALA A 49 12.73 3.76 -3.23
C ALA A 49 11.40 2.98 -3.33
N ASN A 50 10.86 2.52 -2.20
CA ASN A 50 9.58 1.82 -2.19
C ASN A 50 8.41 2.74 -2.52
N TYR A 51 8.30 3.93 -1.93
CA TYR A 51 7.23 4.87 -2.28
C TYR A 51 7.34 5.34 -3.73
N GLN A 52 8.56 5.53 -4.26
CA GLN A 52 8.75 5.84 -5.68
C GLN A 52 8.26 4.71 -6.60
N ALA A 53 8.52 3.45 -6.25
CA ALA A 53 7.98 2.31 -6.98
C ALA A 53 6.44 2.25 -6.91
N ALA A 54 5.88 2.47 -5.72
CA ALA A 54 4.43 2.52 -5.52
C ALA A 54 3.77 3.64 -6.36
N LEU A 55 4.38 4.83 -6.40
CA LEU A 55 3.87 5.94 -7.22
C LEU A 55 3.88 5.61 -8.71
N VAL A 56 4.96 5.02 -9.23
CA VAL A 56 5.04 4.64 -10.66
C VAL A 56 3.90 3.70 -11.05
N ASP A 57 3.62 2.68 -10.24
CA ASP A 57 2.52 1.75 -10.54
C ASP A 57 1.14 2.38 -10.29
N ALA A 58 1.01 3.29 -9.31
CA ALA A 58 -0.21 4.05 -9.08
C ALA A 58 -0.53 5.01 -10.24
N GLU A 59 0.47 5.66 -10.83
CA GLU A 59 0.33 6.47 -12.04
C GLU A 59 -0.10 5.61 -13.23
N ALA A 60 0.50 4.42 -13.40
CA ALA A 60 0.09 3.46 -14.42
C ALA A 60 -1.38 3.01 -14.23
N MET A 61 -1.79 2.75 -12.99
CA MET A 61 -3.17 2.46 -12.64
C MET A 61 -4.10 3.64 -12.94
N SER A 62 -3.74 4.87 -12.57
CA SER A 62 -4.53 6.07 -12.91
C SER A 62 -4.72 6.18 -14.42
N VAL A 63 -3.67 5.98 -15.23
CA VAL A 63 -3.79 5.98 -16.69
C VAL A 63 -4.75 4.89 -17.21
N ALA A 64 -4.69 3.67 -16.65
CA ALA A 64 -5.58 2.58 -17.02
C ALA A 64 -7.04 2.90 -16.66
N ILE A 65 -7.27 3.44 -15.46
CA ILE A 65 -8.59 3.91 -15.00
C ILE A 65 -9.11 5.02 -15.91
N GLN A 66 -8.31 6.03 -16.21
CA GLN A 66 -8.70 7.14 -17.09
C GLN A 66 -9.07 6.63 -18.50
N THR A 67 -8.35 5.62 -18.99
CA THR A 67 -8.68 4.94 -20.25
C THR A 67 -10.03 4.21 -20.16
N PHE A 68 -10.28 3.47 -19.07
CA PHE A 68 -11.52 2.77 -18.83
C PHE A 68 -12.72 3.71 -18.72
N VAL A 69 -12.64 4.76 -17.90
CA VAL A 69 -13.77 5.69 -17.73
C VAL A 69 -14.02 6.52 -18.99
N ALA A 70 -13.00 6.78 -19.82
CA ALA A 70 -13.21 7.41 -21.11
C ALA A 70 -13.89 6.46 -22.13
N THR A 71 -13.64 5.15 -22.04
CA THR A 71 -14.16 4.13 -22.96
C THR A 71 -14.48 2.85 -22.18
N PRO A 72 -15.68 2.75 -21.55
CA PRO A 72 -16.01 1.67 -20.63
C PRO A 72 -16.34 0.38 -21.38
N THR A 73 -15.30 -0.36 -21.75
CA THR A 73 -15.37 -1.70 -22.34
C THR A 73 -14.89 -2.73 -21.33
N GLU A 74 -15.26 -3.99 -21.54
CA GLU A 74 -14.76 -5.12 -20.73
C GLU A 74 -13.22 -5.19 -20.75
N GLU A 75 -12.60 -4.99 -21.93
CA GLU A 75 -11.14 -4.98 -22.08
C GLU A 75 -10.46 -3.90 -21.21
N ASN A 76 -10.98 -2.67 -21.24
CA ASN A 76 -10.40 -1.59 -20.45
C ASN A 76 -10.69 -1.76 -18.94
N PHE A 77 -11.81 -2.39 -18.58
CA PHE A 77 -12.14 -2.69 -17.19
C PHE A 77 -11.16 -3.71 -16.58
N GLU A 78 -10.89 -4.80 -17.30
CA GLU A 78 -9.90 -5.78 -16.87
C GLU A 78 -8.49 -5.17 -16.83
N ALA A 79 -8.13 -4.31 -17.79
CA ALA A 79 -6.85 -3.59 -17.73
C ALA A 79 -6.73 -2.69 -16.48
N ALA A 80 -7.81 -2.01 -16.07
CA ALA A 80 -7.82 -1.22 -14.84
C ALA A 80 -7.65 -2.09 -13.58
N LYS A 81 -8.29 -3.27 -13.54
CA LYS A 81 -8.17 -4.25 -12.46
C LYS A 81 -6.75 -4.83 -12.36
N GLU A 82 -6.15 -5.20 -13.49
CA GLU A 82 -4.75 -5.68 -13.53
C GLU A 82 -3.76 -4.61 -13.06
N ALA A 83 -3.99 -3.35 -13.44
CA ALA A 83 -3.16 -2.24 -12.99
C ALA A 83 -3.32 -1.96 -11.49
N TRP A 84 -4.54 -2.11 -10.94
CA TRP A 84 -4.78 -2.01 -9.50
C TRP A 84 -4.02 -3.08 -8.72
N LEU A 85 -4.07 -4.34 -9.17
CA LEU A 85 -3.33 -5.44 -8.54
C LEU A 85 -1.83 -5.16 -8.51
N THR A 86 -1.28 -4.64 -9.62
CA THR A 86 0.14 -4.27 -9.70
C THR A 86 0.49 -3.13 -8.74
N SER A 87 -0.31 -2.06 -8.73
CA SER A 87 -0.10 -0.91 -7.83
C SER A 87 -0.23 -1.29 -6.36
N ARG A 88 -1.17 -2.16 -5.99
CA ARG A 88 -1.33 -2.59 -4.60
C ARG A 88 -0.12 -3.38 -4.12
N GLU A 89 0.48 -4.18 -4.99
CA GLU A 89 1.63 -5.02 -4.66
C GLU A 89 2.90 -4.21 -4.42
N SER A 90 3.13 -3.13 -5.17
CA SER A 90 4.28 -2.25 -4.93
C SER A 90 4.12 -1.35 -3.70
N TYR A 91 2.88 -1.00 -3.33
CA TYR A 91 2.59 -0.31 -2.07
C TYR A 91 2.77 -1.20 -0.83
N GLY A 92 2.41 -2.49 -0.90
CA GLY A 92 2.39 -3.41 0.25
C GLY A 92 3.66 -3.42 1.12
N PRO A 93 4.88 -3.45 0.56
CA PRO A 93 6.10 -3.38 1.35
C PRO A 93 6.27 -2.11 2.18
N SER A 94 5.57 -1.01 1.84
CA SER A 94 5.62 0.25 2.60
C SER A 94 5.09 0.10 4.02
N GLU A 95 4.22 -0.89 4.25
CA GLU A 95 3.65 -1.18 5.56
C GLU A 95 4.73 -1.58 6.59
N ALA A 96 5.88 -2.10 6.13
CA ALA A 96 7.02 -2.39 6.99
C ALA A 96 7.71 -1.13 7.55
N PHE A 97 7.44 0.03 6.96
CA PHE A 97 7.99 1.32 7.38
C PHE A 97 7.03 2.11 8.28
N ARG A 98 5.81 1.61 8.47
CA ARG A 98 4.84 2.13 9.45
C ARG A 98 5.37 1.97 10.87
N PHE A 99 4.90 2.82 11.76
CA PHE A 99 5.24 2.84 13.19
C PHE A 99 6.70 3.21 13.50
N ALA A 100 7.41 3.76 12.51
CA ALA A 100 8.74 4.33 12.71
C ALA A 100 8.69 5.82 13.13
N ASN A 101 7.49 6.36 13.37
CA ASN A 101 7.22 7.80 13.52
C ASN A 101 7.68 8.61 12.30
N GLY A 102 7.45 8.03 11.11
CA GLY A 102 7.72 8.70 9.84
C GLY A 102 6.64 9.71 9.45
N PRO A 103 6.78 10.36 8.28
CA PRO A 103 5.80 11.36 7.80
C PRO A 103 4.41 10.76 7.63
N ILE A 104 4.33 9.50 7.18
CA ILE A 104 3.06 8.82 6.99
C ILE A 104 2.34 8.50 8.33
N ASP A 105 3.03 8.56 9.47
CA ASP A 105 2.49 8.23 10.79
C ASP A 105 2.28 9.45 11.70
N THR A 106 2.89 10.60 11.39
CA THR A 106 2.99 11.71 12.33
C THR A 106 3.05 13.08 11.64
N GLY A 107 2.64 14.12 12.36
CA GLY A 107 2.80 15.50 11.92
C GLY A 107 1.75 15.90 10.89
N ASP A 108 2.12 16.82 9.99
CA ASP A 108 1.17 17.42 9.04
C ASP A 108 0.66 16.44 7.96
N THR A 109 1.27 15.25 7.87
CA THR A 109 0.93 14.20 6.90
C THR A 109 0.40 12.90 7.54
N GLU A 110 0.04 12.92 8.82
CA GLU A 110 -0.39 11.71 9.54
C GLU A 110 -1.68 11.08 8.99
N GLU A 111 -2.53 11.88 8.35
CA GLU A 111 -3.77 11.43 7.72
C GLU A 111 -3.53 10.62 6.42
N ILE A 112 -2.34 10.72 5.81
CA ILE A 112 -2.07 10.16 4.48
C ILE A 112 -2.20 8.64 4.45
N GLU A 113 -1.83 7.91 5.52
CA GLU A 113 -2.10 6.46 5.56
C GLU A 113 -3.59 6.17 5.46
N GLY A 114 -4.40 6.93 6.21
CA GLY A 114 -5.84 6.83 6.18
C GLY A 114 -6.41 7.10 4.78
N TYR A 115 -5.77 7.98 4.01
CA TYR A 115 -6.17 8.29 2.65
C TYR A 115 -5.69 7.28 1.60
N LEU A 116 -4.61 6.54 1.89
CA LEU A 116 -4.05 5.53 0.98
C LEU A 116 -4.68 4.15 1.19
N ASN A 117 -4.82 3.70 2.44
CA ASN A 117 -4.95 2.28 2.75
C ASN A 117 -5.90 1.98 3.94
N SER A 118 -6.90 2.85 4.19
CA SER A 118 -7.89 2.59 5.25
C SER A 118 -8.71 1.32 5.03
N TRP A 119 -8.90 0.57 6.11
CA TRP A 119 -9.71 -0.64 6.17
C TRP A 119 -10.20 -0.87 7.62
N PRO A 120 -11.42 -1.36 7.89
CA PRO A 120 -12.46 -1.84 6.96
C PRO A 120 -13.21 -0.72 6.21
N LEU A 121 -13.93 -1.08 5.14
CA LEU A 121 -14.70 -0.16 4.29
C LEU A 121 -16.20 -0.50 4.35
N ASP A 122 -17.05 0.50 4.58
CA ASP A 122 -18.50 0.43 4.38
C ASP A 122 -18.81 0.65 2.90
N GLU A 123 -19.13 -0.44 2.21
CA GLU A 123 -19.42 -0.46 0.77
C GLU A 123 -20.59 0.47 0.41
N ALA A 124 -21.60 0.55 1.29
CA ALA A 124 -22.79 1.36 1.09
C ALA A 124 -22.51 2.87 1.22
N TYR A 125 -21.32 3.26 1.70
CA TYR A 125 -20.90 4.65 1.77
C TYR A 125 -20.48 5.18 0.40
N ILE A 126 -19.88 4.33 -0.46
CA ILE A 126 -19.41 4.74 -1.79
C ILE A 126 -20.52 4.59 -2.85
N ASP A 127 -21.12 3.40 -2.96
CA ASP A 127 -22.05 3.06 -4.04
C ASP A 127 -23.14 2.11 -3.56
N TYR A 128 -24.02 1.72 -4.49
CA TYR A 128 -25.07 0.75 -4.25
C TYR A 128 -24.53 -0.59 -3.74
N VAL A 129 -25.35 -1.28 -2.95
CA VAL A 129 -25.09 -2.64 -2.43
C VAL A 129 -26.32 -3.54 -2.61
N GLU A 130 -26.20 -4.85 -2.38
CA GLU A 130 -27.37 -5.73 -2.37
C GLU A 130 -28.39 -5.26 -1.33
N GLY A 131 -29.62 -4.99 -1.78
CA GLY A 131 -30.71 -4.53 -0.92
C GLY A 131 -30.88 -3.01 -0.82
N ASP A 132 -29.91 -2.22 -1.31
CA ASP A 132 -30.02 -0.76 -1.37
C ASP A 132 -29.36 -0.21 -2.65
N VAL A 133 -30.19 0.03 -3.67
CA VAL A 133 -29.75 0.52 -4.98
C VAL A 133 -29.45 2.02 -5.00
N ASP A 134 -29.90 2.75 -3.99
CA ASP A 134 -29.77 4.21 -3.89
C ASP A 134 -28.68 4.62 -2.88
N ALA A 135 -27.95 3.65 -2.32
CA ALA A 135 -26.89 3.88 -1.34
C ALA A 135 -25.67 4.61 -1.91
N GLY A 136 -24.95 5.28 -1.01
CA GLY A 136 -23.63 5.85 -1.27
C GLY A 136 -23.60 7.22 -1.93
N ILE A 137 -22.44 7.85 -1.84
CA ILE A 137 -22.13 9.17 -2.40
C ILE A 137 -22.44 9.25 -3.91
N ILE A 138 -22.21 8.15 -4.63
CA ILE A 138 -22.49 8.07 -6.07
C ILE A 138 -23.98 8.29 -6.36
N ASN A 139 -24.88 7.76 -5.54
CA ASN A 139 -26.32 7.80 -5.79
C ASN A 139 -27.04 8.95 -5.04
N ASN A 140 -26.38 9.58 -4.06
CA ASN A 140 -26.93 10.73 -3.33
C ASN A 140 -26.62 12.09 -4.00
N LEU A 141 -27.35 12.42 -5.06
CA LEU A 141 -27.21 13.69 -5.79
C LEU A 141 -27.70 14.92 -4.98
N ALA A 142 -28.52 14.72 -3.96
CA ALA A 142 -29.06 15.82 -3.17
C ALA A 142 -27.99 16.45 -2.28
N ASP A 143 -27.18 15.61 -1.63
CA ASP A 143 -26.11 16.06 -0.74
C ASP A 143 -24.77 16.20 -1.48
N PHE A 144 -24.56 15.42 -2.55
CA PHE A 144 -23.34 15.46 -3.37
C PHE A 144 -23.64 15.82 -4.83
N PRO A 145 -24.10 17.04 -5.14
CA PRO A 145 -24.46 17.43 -6.51
C PRO A 145 -23.26 17.43 -7.48
N THR A 146 -22.04 17.51 -6.96
CA THR A 146 -20.77 17.43 -7.69
C THR A 146 -19.79 16.57 -6.92
N LEU A 147 -18.87 15.91 -7.62
CA LEU A 147 -17.76 15.18 -7.01
C LEU A 147 -16.46 15.95 -7.24
N THR A 148 -15.65 16.13 -6.20
CA THR A 148 -14.33 16.76 -6.29
C THR A 148 -13.35 16.06 -5.36
N LYS A 149 -12.05 16.24 -5.60
CA LYS A 149 -10.99 15.77 -4.69
C LYS A 149 -11.23 16.22 -3.24
N GLU A 150 -11.61 17.49 -3.06
CA GLU A 150 -11.89 18.08 -1.76
C GLU A 150 -13.09 17.41 -1.07
N ILE A 151 -14.19 17.18 -1.80
CA ILE A 151 -15.39 16.51 -1.25
C ILE A 151 -15.05 15.08 -0.82
N LEU A 152 -14.43 14.28 -1.71
CA LEU A 152 -14.16 12.87 -1.39
C LEU A 152 -13.13 12.71 -0.27
N THR A 153 -12.13 13.59 -0.20
CA THR A 153 -11.18 13.60 0.92
C THR A 153 -11.87 13.97 2.22
N GLY A 154 -12.78 14.95 2.20
CA GLY A 154 -13.54 15.36 3.38
C GLY A 154 -14.55 14.33 3.88
N GLU A 155 -15.04 13.46 3.00
CA GLU A 155 -15.92 12.34 3.35
C GLU A 155 -15.15 11.13 3.88
N ASN A 156 -13.84 11.03 3.67
CA ASN A 156 -13.08 9.89 4.18
C ASN A 156 -13.04 9.89 5.72
N GLY A 157 -13.60 8.84 6.33
CA GLY A 157 -13.75 8.72 7.79
C GLY A 157 -14.88 9.59 8.37
N ASN A 158 -15.67 10.28 7.54
CA ASN A 158 -16.72 11.16 8.03
C ASN A 158 -17.91 10.35 8.54
N GLY A 159 -18.17 10.42 9.85
CA GLY A 159 -19.28 9.70 10.47
C GLY A 159 -18.98 8.25 10.88
N GLY A 160 -17.77 7.75 10.63
CA GLY A 160 -17.30 6.40 11.02
C GLY A 160 -15.93 6.10 10.42
N GLU A 161 -15.09 5.33 11.10
CA GLU A 161 -13.77 4.92 10.56
C GLU A 161 -13.93 3.99 9.35
N GLU A 162 -15.05 3.28 9.28
CA GLU A 162 -15.46 2.43 8.16
C GLU A 162 -15.90 3.24 6.92
N ASN A 163 -16.18 4.53 7.06
CA ASN A 163 -16.62 5.39 5.95
C ASN A 163 -15.43 5.79 5.05
N VAL A 164 -14.74 4.79 4.52
CA VAL A 164 -13.59 4.95 3.64
C VAL A 164 -14.10 5.37 2.27
N ALA A 165 -13.78 6.60 1.87
CA ALA A 165 -14.24 7.20 0.62
C ALA A 165 -13.19 7.17 -0.49
N ILE A 166 -11.91 7.05 -0.14
CA ILE A 166 -10.77 7.17 -1.05
C ILE A 166 -9.71 6.10 -0.77
N GLY A 167 -8.64 6.06 -1.57
CA GLY A 167 -7.54 5.13 -1.39
C GLY A 167 -7.72 3.79 -2.13
N TYR A 168 -6.81 2.86 -1.89
CA TYR A 168 -6.74 1.56 -2.58
C TYR A 168 -8.05 0.78 -2.49
N HIS A 169 -8.64 0.70 -1.30
CA HIS A 169 -9.84 -0.10 -1.06
C HIS A 169 -11.12 0.54 -1.64
N ALA A 170 -11.18 1.87 -1.75
CA ALA A 170 -12.26 2.53 -2.47
C ALA A 170 -12.21 2.23 -3.98
N ILE A 171 -11.00 2.24 -4.57
CA ILE A 171 -10.81 1.84 -5.98
C ILE A 171 -11.15 0.35 -6.17
N GLU A 172 -10.73 -0.51 -5.24
CA GLU A 172 -11.05 -1.94 -5.23
C GLU A 172 -12.56 -2.16 -5.24
N PHE A 173 -13.30 -1.54 -4.32
CA PHE A 173 -14.76 -1.67 -4.26
C PHE A 173 -15.43 -1.14 -5.54
N LEU A 174 -14.91 -0.08 -6.14
CA LEU A 174 -15.45 0.40 -7.42
C LEU A 174 -15.19 -0.57 -8.57
N LEU A 175 -14.08 -1.32 -8.57
CA LEU A 175 -13.71 -2.25 -9.64
C LEU A 175 -14.26 -3.67 -9.44
N TRP A 176 -14.48 -4.12 -8.21
CA TRP A 176 -15.00 -5.47 -7.93
C TRP A 176 -16.42 -5.44 -7.36
N GLY A 177 -16.85 -4.36 -6.73
CA GLY A 177 -18.14 -4.28 -6.03
C GLY A 177 -18.20 -5.21 -4.82
N GLN A 178 -19.40 -5.35 -4.26
CA GLN A 178 -19.66 -6.23 -3.13
C GLN A 178 -19.38 -7.70 -3.49
N ASP A 179 -18.68 -8.41 -2.61
CA ASP A 179 -18.54 -9.86 -2.71
C ASP A 179 -19.78 -10.57 -2.15
N LEU A 180 -20.64 -10.99 -3.07
CA LEU A 180 -21.85 -11.77 -2.79
C LEU A 180 -21.65 -13.28 -3.00
N THR A 181 -20.42 -13.70 -3.30
CA THR A 181 -20.13 -15.10 -3.59
C THR A 181 -20.03 -15.92 -2.30
N ALA A 182 -20.27 -17.23 -2.38
CA ALA A 182 -20.06 -18.07 -1.21
C ALA A 182 -18.56 -18.14 -0.91
N PRO A 183 -18.11 -18.08 0.37
CA PRO A 183 -16.68 -18.15 0.71
C PRO A 183 -15.95 -19.39 0.15
N SER A 184 -16.68 -20.47 -0.12
CA SER A 184 -16.13 -21.68 -0.76
C SER A 184 -15.72 -21.51 -2.23
N GLU A 185 -16.23 -20.48 -2.90
CA GLU A 185 -15.94 -20.18 -4.31
C GLU A 185 -14.61 -19.45 -4.46
N ASN A 186 -14.15 -18.76 -3.41
CA ASN A 186 -12.88 -18.02 -3.37
C ASN A 186 -12.75 -17.06 -4.58
N LEU A 187 -13.82 -16.32 -4.83
CA LEU A 187 -13.90 -15.25 -5.82
C LEU A 187 -13.88 -13.90 -5.10
N ALA A 188 -13.50 -12.85 -5.82
CA ALA A 188 -13.72 -11.48 -5.38
C ALA A 188 -15.12 -11.00 -5.81
N GLY A 189 -15.47 -9.75 -5.50
CA GLY A 189 -16.66 -9.10 -6.05
C GLY A 189 -16.75 -9.21 -7.58
N GLN A 190 -17.97 -9.28 -8.10
CA GLN A 190 -18.25 -9.58 -9.51
C GLN A 190 -18.97 -8.42 -10.23
N ARG A 191 -18.63 -7.17 -9.88
CA ARG A 191 -19.18 -5.99 -10.55
C ARG A 191 -18.95 -6.05 -12.06
N ALA A 192 -19.98 -5.73 -12.83
CA ALA A 192 -19.90 -5.71 -14.28
C ALA A 192 -19.39 -4.35 -14.78
N TYR A 193 -18.56 -4.34 -15.82
CA TYR A 193 -18.13 -3.10 -16.48
C TYR A 193 -19.31 -2.25 -16.98
N THR A 194 -20.47 -2.86 -17.24
CA THR A 194 -21.70 -2.19 -17.66
C THR A 194 -22.29 -1.26 -16.60
N ASP A 195 -21.83 -1.31 -15.35
CA ASP A 195 -22.13 -0.31 -14.33
C ASP A 195 -21.51 1.05 -14.65
N PHE A 196 -20.50 1.07 -15.51
CA PHE A 196 -19.85 2.28 -15.98
C PHE A 196 -20.32 2.67 -17.40
N VAL A 197 -21.28 1.96 -17.98
CA VAL A 197 -21.81 2.26 -19.33
C VAL A 197 -23.14 2.98 -19.22
N ASP A 198 -23.31 4.11 -19.89
CA ASP A 198 -24.57 4.86 -19.88
C ASP A 198 -25.75 3.98 -20.35
N GLY A 199 -26.78 3.88 -19.52
CA GLY A 199 -27.94 3.00 -19.76
C GLY A 199 -27.66 1.51 -19.52
N GLY A 200 -26.53 1.17 -18.90
CA GLY A 200 -26.12 -0.19 -18.53
C GLY A 200 -26.82 -0.72 -17.27
N THR A 201 -26.07 -1.42 -16.40
CA THR A 201 -26.63 -2.27 -15.33
C THR A 201 -26.95 -1.56 -14.02
N ALA A 202 -26.38 -0.39 -13.78
CA ALA A 202 -26.61 0.42 -12.58
C ALA A 202 -27.08 1.85 -12.93
N ALA A 203 -27.53 2.63 -11.95
CA ALA A 203 -27.76 4.07 -12.14
C ALA A 203 -26.46 4.87 -11.96
N ASN A 204 -26.47 6.15 -12.36
CA ASN A 204 -25.39 7.12 -12.11
C ASN A 204 -24.01 6.68 -12.62
N GLN A 205 -23.97 6.06 -13.81
CA GLN A 205 -22.75 5.50 -14.40
C GLN A 205 -21.68 6.56 -14.66
N ASP A 206 -22.09 7.76 -15.06
CA ASP A 206 -21.22 8.92 -15.23
C ASP A 206 -20.56 9.35 -13.92
N ARG A 207 -21.32 9.42 -12.82
CA ARG A 207 -20.79 9.73 -11.50
C ARG A 207 -19.85 8.67 -10.98
N ARG A 208 -20.14 7.39 -11.24
CA ARG A 208 -19.25 6.27 -10.87
C ARG A 208 -17.91 6.35 -11.60
N ARG A 209 -17.93 6.70 -12.88
CA ARG A 209 -16.73 7.00 -13.67
C ARG A 209 -15.94 8.19 -13.11
N GLU A 210 -16.63 9.29 -12.79
CA GLU A 210 -16.01 10.47 -12.19
C GLU A 210 -15.38 10.17 -10.83
N TYR A 211 -16.09 9.46 -9.94
CA TYR A 211 -15.59 9.04 -8.64
C TYR A 211 -14.32 8.20 -8.78
N LEU A 212 -14.35 7.15 -9.61
CA LEU A 212 -13.21 6.26 -9.83
C LEU A 212 -11.97 7.02 -10.32
N ALA A 213 -12.15 7.96 -11.24
CA ALA A 213 -11.05 8.81 -11.74
C ALA A 213 -10.49 9.72 -10.64
N ILE A 214 -11.34 10.38 -9.85
CA ILE A 214 -10.91 11.27 -8.77
C ILE A 214 -10.09 10.51 -7.71
N VAL A 215 -10.54 9.33 -7.30
CA VAL A 215 -9.83 8.54 -6.27
C VAL A 215 -8.49 8.05 -6.78
N ALA A 216 -8.40 7.64 -8.05
CA ALA A 216 -7.12 7.26 -8.66
C ALA A 216 -6.12 8.42 -8.66
N ASP A 217 -6.58 9.64 -8.99
CA ASP A 217 -5.73 10.82 -8.96
C ASP A 217 -5.37 11.27 -7.53
N LEU A 218 -6.26 11.09 -6.55
CA LEU A 218 -5.94 11.36 -5.13
C LEU A 218 -4.86 10.41 -4.61
N LEU A 219 -4.91 9.14 -4.99
CA LEU A 219 -3.92 8.15 -4.58
C LEU A 219 -2.50 8.56 -5.01
N THR A 220 -2.35 9.03 -6.26
CA THR A 220 -1.06 9.52 -6.77
C THR A 220 -0.60 10.79 -6.05
N ASP A 221 -1.52 11.72 -5.77
CA ASP A 221 -1.19 12.95 -5.02
C ASP A 221 -0.66 12.62 -3.62
N HIS A 222 -1.32 11.68 -2.92
CA HIS A 222 -0.93 11.28 -1.56
C HIS A 222 0.40 10.54 -1.52
N LEU A 223 0.68 9.66 -2.49
CA LEU A 223 1.99 9.02 -2.61
C LEU A 223 3.11 10.05 -2.87
N GLN A 224 2.83 11.05 -3.72
CA GLN A 224 3.80 12.12 -4.00
C GLN A 224 4.13 12.94 -2.75
N ILE A 225 3.13 13.25 -1.91
CA ILE A 225 3.37 13.95 -0.63
C ILE A 225 4.38 13.19 0.24
N ILE A 226 4.25 11.87 0.36
CA ILE A 226 5.18 11.07 1.16
C ILE A 226 6.58 11.01 0.54
N ILE A 227 6.67 10.96 -0.80
CA ILE A 227 7.97 11.05 -1.51
C ILE A 227 8.64 12.40 -1.27
N ASP A 228 7.87 13.50 -1.27
CA ASP A 228 8.40 14.84 -1.04
C ASP A 228 8.99 14.98 0.37
N GLU A 229 8.36 14.38 1.38
CA GLU A 229 8.91 14.31 2.75
C GLU A 229 10.22 13.50 2.80
N TRP A 230 10.24 12.30 2.22
CA TRP A 230 11.42 11.41 2.23
C TRP A 230 12.56 11.87 1.31
N SER A 231 12.32 12.84 0.44
CA SER A 231 13.32 13.48 -0.42
C SER A 231 13.67 14.92 0.01
N GLY A 232 12.94 15.47 0.98
CA GLY A 232 13.07 16.85 1.45
C GLY A 232 13.67 17.01 2.85
N ASP A 233 13.17 18.01 3.57
CA ASP A 233 13.71 18.46 4.86
C ASP A 233 13.55 17.40 5.96
N TYR A 234 12.48 16.59 5.92
CA TYR A 234 12.27 15.50 6.87
C TYR A 234 13.44 14.49 6.81
N ARG A 235 13.87 14.09 5.60
CA ARG A 235 15.02 13.18 5.44
C ARG A 235 16.27 13.71 6.14
N SER A 236 16.56 15.00 5.98
CA SER A 236 17.75 15.62 6.60
C SER A 236 17.67 15.66 8.13
N THR A 237 16.46 15.69 8.69
CA THR A 237 16.23 15.64 10.15
C THR A 237 16.28 14.20 10.67
N PHE A 238 15.92 13.22 9.85
CA PHE A 238 15.92 11.81 10.18
C PHE A 238 17.33 11.19 10.23
N LEU A 239 18.25 11.63 9.37
CA LEU A 239 19.66 11.21 9.32
C LEU A 239 20.51 11.82 10.43
#